data_AF-A0A943KAT4-F1
#
_entry.id   AF-A0A943KAT4-F1
#
_cell.length_a   1.000
_cell.length_b   1.000
_cell.length_c   1.000
_cell.angle_alpha   90.00
_cell.angle_beta   90.00
_cell.angle_gamma   90.00
#
_symmetry.space_group_name_H-M   'P 1'
#
loop_
_entity.id
_entity.type
_entity.pdbx_description
1 polymer ?
#
loop_
_entity_poly.entity_id
_entity_poly.type
_entity_poly.pdbx_seq_one_letter_code
_entity_poly.pdbx_strand_id
1 'polypeptide(L)'
;MKKYQLLLIAIALLLTLAGCAADKKKDIQWDAASVKYEALGGDEFGFNINVLTKHPTPKVELVRLAGENTDGLTATVHNDTFEEIKELKHCGMYLNLIGLRCETPNDYVKIDSVTLKVDSQEIVITFPHPVIHRVEEKKMVSDALQFLSVPSIVATNTHQETEITYAFAAEQNVRVTDFQFNRFWKLKNAHLLINGTEEGALQDQLPLLVKKGQQVEIKGFLEFDGQMEYSDYDGIYCNAVISYTTQHGEDGQLVAKLVSQSVANAEDAAAVIDRILT
;
A
#
# COMPACT_ATOMS: atom_id res chain seq x y z
N MET A 1 -47.10 -38.93 32.12
CA MET A 1 -45.87 -39.18 31.32
C MET A 1 -45.85 -38.46 29.97
N LYS A 2 -46.95 -38.43 29.17
CA LYS A 2 -46.95 -37.79 27.83
C LYS A 2 -46.67 -36.28 27.80
N LYS A 3 -47.06 -35.49 28.82
CA LYS A 3 -46.83 -34.02 28.86
C LYS A 3 -45.35 -33.63 29.03
N TYR A 4 -44.59 -34.38 29.81
CA TYR A 4 -43.16 -34.11 30.04
C TYR A 4 -42.29 -34.53 28.84
N GLN A 5 -42.72 -35.54 28.08
CA GLN A 5 -42.04 -35.95 26.85
C GLN A 5 -42.17 -34.89 25.74
N LEU A 6 -43.34 -34.24 25.58
CA LEU A 6 -43.48 -33.13 24.63
C LEU A 6 -42.61 -31.93 24.99
N LEU A 7 -42.47 -31.62 26.29
CA LEU A 7 -41.65 -30.51 26.75
C LEU A 7 -40.15 -30.77 26.50
N LEU A 8 -39.69 -31.99 26.74
CA LEU A 8 -38.32 -32.41 26.46
C LEU A 8 -37.98 -32.38 24.96
N ILE A 9 -38.92 -32.79 24.10
CA ILE A 9 -38.74 -32.71 22.64
C ILE A 9 -38.72 -31.26 22.17
N ALA A 10 -39.56 -30.38 22.73
CA ALA A 10 -39.57 -28.96 22.40
C ALA A 10 -38.27 -28.25 22.81
N ILE A 11 -37.72 -28.57 23.99
CA ILE A 11 -36.44 -28.04 24.48
C ILE A 11 -35.28 -28.58 23.64
N ALA A 12 -35.29 -29.86 23.27
CA ALA A 12 -34.30 -30.45 22.38
C ALA A 12 -34.33 -29.81 20.98
N LEU A 13 -35.53 -29.52 20.43
CA LEU A 13 -35.66 -28.82 19.15
C LEU A 13 -35.14 -27.36 19.24
N LEU A 14 -35.43 -26.66 20.33
CA LEU A 14 -34.92 -25.30 20.58
C LEU A 14 -33.40 -25.26 20.74
N LEU A 15 -32.80 -26.29 21.36
CA LEU A 15 -31.35 -26.43 21.49
C LEU A 15 -30.68 -26.78 20.16
N THR A 16 -31.33 -27.56 19.27
CA THR A 16 -30.82 -27.80 17.91
C THR A 16 -30.99 -26.61 16.98
N LEU A 17 -32.00 -25.76 17.20
CA LEU A 17 -32.20 -24.51 16.44
C LEU A 17 -31.25 -23.39 16.90
N ALA A 18 -30.86 -23.36 18.18
CA ALA A 18 -29.82 -22.46 18.69
C ALA A 18 -28.40 -22.89 18.27
N GLY A 19 -28.21 -24.17 17.93
CA GLY A 19 -26.95 -24.72 17.40
C GLY A 19 -26.71 -24.48 15.91
N CYS A 20 -27.69 -23.93 15.19
CA CYS A 20 -27.54 -23.39 13.84
C CYS A 20 -27.47 -21.86 13.89
N ALA A 21 -26.63 -21.30 14.76
CA ALA A 21 -26.01 -20.02 14.43
C ALA A 21 -25.03 -20.30 13.29
N ALA A 22 -25.57 -20.40 12.07
CA ALA A 22 -24.77 -20.28 10.86
C ALA A 22 -23.87 -19.06 11.07
N ASP A 23 -22.56 -19.23 10.85
CA ASP A 23 -21.62 -18.12 10.75
C ASP A 23 -22.28 -17.03 9.92
N LYS A 24 -22.79 -16.00 10.58
CA LYS A 24 -23.26 -14.81 9.89
C LYS A 24 -21.99 -14.18 9.36
N LYS A 25 -21.60 -14.54 8.12
CA LYS A 25 -20.64 -13.75 7.35
C LYS A 25 -21.10 -12.30 7.52
N LYS A 26 -20.29 -11.51 8.24
CA LYS A 26 -20.66 -10.16 8.64
C LYS A 26 -21.09 -9.39 7.39
N ASP A 27 -22.13 -8.58 7.51
CA ASP A 27 -22.65 -7.74 6.40
C ASP A 27 -21.59 -6.75 5.89
N ILE A 28 -20.54 -6.52 6.69
CA ILE A 28 -19.37 -5.72 6.38
C ILE A 28 -18.11 -6.51 6.74
N GLN A 29 -17.19 -6.60 5.79
CA GLN A 29 -15.86 -7.21 5.96
C GLN A 29 -14.81 -6.29 5.36
N TRP A 30 -13.54 -6.45 5.72
CA TRP A 30 -12.48 -5.56 5.25
C TRP A 30 -11.14 -6.27 5.24
N ASP A 31 -10.21 -5.71 4.50
CA ASP A 31 -8.83 -6.16 4.48
C ASP A 31 -7.88 -5.09 5.02
N ALA A 32 -7.40 -5.31 6.24
CA ALA A 32 -6.36 -4.49 6.83
C ALA A 32 -4.95 -4.94 6.42
N ALA A 33 -4.79 -6.20 6.02
CA ALA A 33 -3.48 -6.79 5.76
C ALA A 33 -2.90 -6.35 4.40
N SER A 34 -3.76 -6.00 3.43
CA SER A 34 -3.33 -5.44 2.14
C SER A 34 -2.76 -4.03 2.24
N VAL A 35 -3.00 -3.29 3.33
CA VAL A 35 -2.50 -1.91 3.46
C VAL A 35 -1.04 -1.97 3.92
N LYS A 36 -0.10 -1.69 3.01
CA LYS A 36 1.33 -1.56 3.33
C LYS A 36 1.79 -0.15 2.98
N TYR A 37 2.01 0.69 3.99
CA TYR A 37 2.36 2.08 3.78
C TYR A 37 3.54 2.48 4.66
N GLU A 38 4.64 2.83 4.02
CA GLU A 38 5.75 3.51 4.66
C GLU A 38 6.43 4.43 3.66
N ALA A 39 6.14 5.72 3.72
CA ALA A 39 6.63 6.68 2.75
C ALA A 39 7.13 7.98 3.36
N LEU A 40 8.07 8.59 2.65
CA LEU A 40 8.53 9.96 2.75
C LEU A 40 7.70 10.81 1.77
N GLY A 41 7.20 11.96 2.23
CA GLY A 41 6.38 12.85 1.43
C GLY A 41 6.31 14.28 1.96
N GLY A 42 5.34 15.03 1.43
CA GLY A 42 4.91 16.31 1.97
C GLY A 42 4.00 16.16 3.17
N ASP A 43 3.31 17.23 3.53
CA ASP A 43 2.26 17.23 4.55
C ASP A 43 1.03 16.40 4.16
N GLU A 44 0.79 16.19 2.87
CA GLU A 44 -0.30 15.37 2.34
C GLU A 44 0.11 13.92 2.01
N PHE A 45 -0.74 12.97 2.39
CA PHE A 45 -0.63 11.56 2.03
C PHE A 45 -1.98 10.85 1.97
N GLY A 46 -2.02 9.64 1.42
CA GLY A 46 -3.24 8.84 1.42
C GLY A 46 -3.00 7.36 1.14
N PHE A 47 -3.96 6.55 1.57
CA PHE A 47 -3.97 5.10 1.42
C PHE A 47 -5.41 4.59 1.28
N ASN A 48 -5.57 3.40 0.68
CA ASN A 48 -6.86 2.79 0.44
C ASN A 48 -7.07 1.54 1.30
N ILE A 49 -8.30 1.34 1.75
CA ILE A 49 -8.74 0.14 2.46
C ILE A 49 -9.81 -0.57 1.64
N ASN A 50 -9.63 -1.86 1.41
CA ASN A 50 -10.63 -2.69 0.75
C ASN A 50 -11.74 -3.06 1.75
N VAL A 51 -12.98 -2.66 1.48
CA VAL A 51 -14.15 -2.93 2.33
C VAL A 51 -15.23 -3.63 1.51
N LEU A 52 -15.69 -4.78 1.98
CA LEU A 52 -16.82 -5.51 1.41
C LEU A 52 -18.13 -5.13 2.09
N THR A 53 -19.16 -4.86 1.30
CA THR A 53 -20.51 -4.54 1.78
C THR A 53 -21.59 -5.25 0.97
N LYS A 54 -22.84 -5.22 1.44
CA LYS A 54 -24.01 -5.71 0.68
C LYS A 54 -24.57 -4.72 -0.34
N HIS A 55 -24.12 -3.47 -0.32
CA HIS A 55 -24.59 -2.38 -1.16
C HIS A 55 -23.43 -1.74 -1.94
N PRO A 56 -23.58 -1.44 -3.23
CA PRO A 56 -22.50 -0.93 -4.08
C PRO A 56 -21.99 0.46 -3.66
N THR A 57 -22.81 1.24 -2.98
CA THR A 57 -22.49 2.62 -2.57
C THR A 57 -22.84 2.84 -1.10
N PRO A 58 -22.07 2.25 -0.16
CA PRO A 58 -22.32 2.43 1.26
C PRO A 58 -22.01 3.87 1.67
N LYS A 59 -22.74 4.37 2.68
CA LYS A 59 -22.38 5.65 3.31
C LYS A 59 -21.22 5.41 4.27
N VAL A 60 -20.08 6.05 4.03
CA VAL A 60 -18.87 5.90 4.85
C VAL A 60 -18.50 7.23 5.51
N GLU A 61 -18.30 7.20 6.82
CA GLU A 61 -17.86 8.34 7.63
C GLU A 61 -16.61 7.92 8.44
N LEU A 62 -15.60 8.79 8.50
CA LEU A 62 -14.47 8.61 9.41
C LEU A 62 -14.91 9.00 10.83
N VAL A 63 -14.71 8.09 11.78
CA VAL A 63 -14.99 8.34 13.20
C VAL A 63 -13.71 8.72 13.93
N ARG A 64 -12.63 7.97 13.72
CA ARG A 64 -11.36 8.18 14.42
C ARG A 64 -10.17 7.57 13.68
N LEU A 65 -9.01 8.22 13.79
CA LEU A 65 -7.69 7.63 13.52
C LEU A 65 -6.97 7.48 14.86
N ALA A 66 -6.32 6.34 15.09
CA ALA A 66 -5.59 6.08 16.32
C ALA A 66 -4.17 5.59 16.03
N GLY A 67 -3.21 6.17 16.75
CA GLY A 67 -1.80 5.86 16.66
C GLY A 67 -0.96 7.01 17.23
N GLU A 68 0.21 7.24 16.66
CA GLU A 68 1.15 8.27 17.10
C GLU A 68 1.00 9.52 16.22
N ASN A 69 0.93 10.70 16.86
CA ASN A 69 0.73 12.00 16.22
C ASN A 69 -0.54 12.11 15.35
N THR A 70 -1.60 11.37 15.70
CA THR A 70 -2.90 11.43 15.00
C THR A 70 -3.80 12.59 15.47
N ASP A 71 -3.50 13.23 16.61
CA ASP A 71 -4.35 14.24 17.26
C ASP A 71 -4.42 15.61 16.55
N GLY A 72 -3.73 15.76 15.42
CA GLY A 72 -3.80 16.96 14.55
C GLY A 72 -3.98 16.63 13.07
N LEU A 73 -4.28 15.37 12.75
CA LEU A 73 -4.40 14.89 11.38
C LEU A 73 -5.78 15.28 10.82
N THR A 74 -5.80 16.07 9.75
CA THR A 74 -7.03 16.27 8.97
C THR A 74 -7.17 15.09 8.03
N ALA A 75 -8.34 14.44 8.01
CA ALA A 75 -8.56 13.31 7.13
C ALA A 75 -9.95 13.32 6.48
N THR A 76 -9.99 13.08 5.17
CA THR A 76 -11.21 12.96 4.38
C THR A 76 -11.34 11.56 3.81
N VAL A 77 -12.58 11.07 3.77
CA VAL A 77 -12.91 9.77 3.20
C VAL A 77 -13.43 9.95 1.78
N HIS A 78 -12.91 9.12 0.88
CA HIS A 78 -13.33 9.03 -0.51
C HIS A 78 -13.72 7.59 -0.83
N ASN A 79 -14.69 7.44 -1.72
CA ASN A 79 -14.92 6.14 -2.36
C ASN A 79 -14.16 6.16 -3.70
N ASP A 80 -12.98 5.53 -3.71
CA ASP A 80 -12.09 5.45 -4.87
C ASP A 80 -12.45 4.26 -5.79
N THR A 81 -13.57 3.59 -5.52
CA THR A 81 -14.13 2.55 -6.40
C THR A 81 -14.44 3.15 -7.77
N PHE A 82 -13.87 2.58 -8.83
CA PHE A 82 -14.01 3.06 -10.20
C PHE A 82 -15.07 2.27 -10.97
N GLU A 83 -15.58 2.84 -12.07
CA GLU A 83 -16.78 2.39 -12.80
C GLU A 83 -16.82 0.88 -13.09
N GLU A 84 -15.70 0.29 -13.47
CA GLU A 84 -15.61 -1.13 -13.85
C GLU A 84 -15.89 -2.09 -12.69
N ILE A 85 -15.70 -1.66 -11.44
CA ILE A 85 -15.88 -2.49 -10.25
C ILE A 85 -17.02 -2.04 -9.33
N LYS A 86 -17.59 -0.83 -9.54
CA LYS A 86 -18.69 -0.29 -8.72
C LYS A 86 -19.90 -1.22 -8.63
N GLU A 87 -20.29 -1.80 -9.75
CA GLU A 87 -21.46 -2.69 -9.85
C GLU A 87 -21.09 -4.18 -9.82
N LEU A 88 -19.80 -4.50 -9.68
CA LEU A 88 -19.32 -5.87 -9.61
C LEU A 88 -19.76 -6.50 -8.28
N LYS A 89 -20.77 -7.38 -8.38
CA LYS A 89 -21.21 -8.21 -7.25
C LYS A 89 -20.61 -9.60 -7.36
N HIS A 90 -19.75 -9.95 -6.42
CA HIS A 90 -19.13 -11.28 -6.33
C HIS A 90 -19.41 -11.90 -4.97
N CYS A 91 -19.75 -13.19 -4.93
CA CYS A 91 -20.14 -13.89 -3.71
C CYS A 91 -21.20 -13.16 -2.84
N GLY A 92 -22.07 -12.37 -3.49
CA GLY A 92 -23.12 -11.59 -2.83
C GLY A 92 -22.64 -10.35 -2.09
N MET A 93 -21.42 -9.88 -2.36
CA MET A 93 -20.79 -8.67 -1.80
C MET A 93 -20.32 -7.74 -2.92
N TYR A 94 -20.18 -6.46 -2.61
CA TYR A 94 -19.54 -5.45 -3.44
C TYR A 94 -18.22 -5.03 -2.78
N LEU A 95 -17.18 -4.86 -3.57
CA LEU A 95 -15.91 -4.30 -3.11
C LEU A 95 -15.95 -2.77 -3.19
N ASN A 96 -15.63 -2.11 -2.09
CA ASN A 96 -15.49 -0.68 -2.01
C ASN A 96 -14.04 -0.33 -1.63
N LEU A 97 -13.38 0.46 -2.48
CA LEU A 97 -12.05 1.01 -2.22
C LEU A 97 -12.21 2.31 -1.44
N ILE A 98 -12.04 2.24 -0.12
CA ILE A 98 -12.20 3.40 0.77
C ILE A 98 -10.87 4.13 0.89
N GLY A 99 -10.75 5.28 0.22
CA GLY A 99 -9.58 6.14 0.28
C GLY A 99 -9.61 7.06 1.49
N LEU A 100 -8.50 7.13 2.21
CA LEU A 100 -8.24 8.13 3.24
C LEU A 100 -7.18 9.09 2.71
N ARG A 101 -7.54 10.36 2.58
CA ARG A 101 -6.59 11.45 2.30
C ARG A 101 -6.35 12.20 3.59
N CYS A 102 -5.09 12.37 3.93
CA CYS A 102 -4.64 12.90 5.21
C CYS A 102 -3.69 14.08 4.99
N GLU A 103 -3.82 15.10 5.82
CA GLU A 103 -2.91 16.26 5.89
C GLU A 103 -2.43 16.38 7.33
N THR A 104 -1.10 16.43 7.52
CA THR A 104 -0.46 16.45 8.83
C THR A 104 0.40 17.69 9.05
N PRO A 105 0.31 18.34 10.23
CA PRO A 105 1.28 19.36 10.64
C PRO A 105 2.54 18.76 11.29
N ASN A 106 2.57 17.44 11.52
CA ASN A 106 3.67 16.75 12.20
C ASN A 106 4.63 16.11 11.19
N ASP A 107 5.93 16.13 11.49
CA ASP A 107 6.99 15.51 10.67
C ASP A 107 6.90 13.97 10.60
N TYR A 108 6.14 13.36 11.49
CA TYR A 108 5.94 11.93 11.60
C TYR A 108 4.51 11.61 12.02
N VAL A 109 3.88 10.67 11.33
CA VAL A 109 2.57 10.12 11.67
C VAL A 109 2.61 8.60 11.58
N LYS A 110 2.00 7.95 12.57
CA LYS A 110 1.79 6.50 12.59
C LYS A 110 0.32 6.21 12.87
N ILE A 111 -0.35 5.50 11.98
CA ILE A 111 -1.75 5.08 12.17
C ILE A 111 -1.77 3.57 12.37
N ASP A 112 -2.13 3.15 13.58
CA ASP A 112 -2.27 1.74 13.95
C ASP A 112 -3.68 1.21 13.64
N SER A 113 -4.69 2.08 13.67
CA SER A 113 -6.07 1.71 13.33
C SER A 113 -6.94 2.88 12.87
N VAL A 114 -7.99 2.53 12.13
CA VAL A 114 -9.05 3.44 11.68
C VAL A 114 -10.40 2.93 12.21
N THR A 115 -11.20 3.84 12.75
CA THR A 115 -12.61 3.59 13.03
C THR A 115 -13.46 4.27 11.96
N LEU A 116 -14.20 3.48 11.19
CA LEU A 116 -15.14 3.94 10.18
C LEU A 116 -16.57 3.61 10.60
N LYS A 117 -17.51 4.44 10.17
CA LYS A 117 -18.94 4.11 10.21
C LYS A 117 -19.42 3.87 8.79
N VAL A 118 -19.85 2.65 8.51
CA VAL A 118 -20.29 2.16 7.19
C VAL A 118 -21.76 1.75 7.32
N ASP A 119 -22.65 2.40 6.59
CA ASP A 119 -24.12 2.16 6.64
C ASP A 119 -24.69 2.12 8.08
N SER A 120 -24.20 3.02 8.93
CA SER A 120 -24.54 3.15 10.36
C SER A 120 -23.88 2.14 11.30
N GLN A 121 -23.13 1.17 10.79
CA GLN A 121 -22.34 0.24 11.61
C GLN A 121 -20.92 0.77 11.78
N GLU A 122 -20.47 0.88 13.03
CA GLU A 122 -19.09 1.20 13.34
C GLU A 122 -18.20 -0.05 13.20
N ILE A 123 -17.09 0.09 12.49
CA ILE A 123 -16.05 -0.93 12.34
C ILE A 123 -14.70 -0.36 12.75
N VAL A 124 -13.90 -1.18 13.42
CA VAL A 124 -12.52 -0.84 13.79
C VAL A 124 -11.59 -1.71 12.96
N ILE A 125 -10.76 -1.05 12.16
CA ILE A 125 -9.79 -1.66 11.26
C ILE A 125 -8.41 -1.46 11.88
N THR A 126 -7.84 -2.52 12.45
CA THR A 126 -6.48 -2.51 13.00
C THR A 126 -5.51 -3.03 11.96
N PHE A 127 -4.46 -2.26 11.65
CA PHE A 127 -3.47 -2.65 10.66
C PHE A 127 -2.40 -3.55 11.28
N PRO A 128 -2.13 -4.74 10.70
CA PRO A 128 -0.99 -5.56 11.10
C PRO A 128 0.36 -4.84 10.90
N HIS A 129 0.43 -3.98 9.88
CA HIS A 129 1.53 -3.06 9.64
C HIS A 129 1.00 -1.63 9.69
N PRO A 130 1.41 -0.82 10.67
CA PRO A 130 0.94 0.55 10.78
C PRO A 130 1.25 1.36 9.52
N VAL A 131 0.35 2.27 9.16
CA VAL A 131 0.60 3.26 8.11
C VAL A 131 1.57 4.29 8.67
N ILE A 132 2.76 4.38 8.09
CA ILE A 132 3.83 5.28 8.55
C ILE A 132 4.12 6.34 7.49
N HIS A 133 3.91 7.60 7.85
CA HIS A 133 4.23 8.75 6.99
C HIS A 133 5.28 9.64 7.65
N ARG A 134 6.27 10.08 6.87
CA ARG A 134 7.30 11.02 7.29
C ARG A 134 7.33 12.22 6.35
N VAL A 135 7.28 13.42 6.91
CA VAL A 135 7.38 14.66 6.14
C VAL A 135 8.86 14.99 5.94
N GLU A 136 9.36 14.82 4.72
CA GLU A 136 10.75 15.09 4.36
C GLU A 136 10.87 15.67 2.94
N GLU A 137 10.07 16.69 2.60
CA GLU A 137 10.07 17.29 1.25
C GLU A 137 11.44 17.73 0.75
N LYS A 138 12.28 18.26 1.65
CA LYS A 138 13.62 18.73 1.31
C LYS A 138 14.55 17.63 0.79
N LYS A 139 14.28 16.36 1.11
CA LYS A 139 15.05 15.22 0.61
C LYS A 139 14.45 14.59 -0.65
N MET A 140 13.24 15.01 -1.04
CA MET A 140 12.59 14.55 -2.26
C MET A 140 13.08 15.24 -3.52
N VAL A 141 13.60 16.46 -3.38
CA VAL A 141 14.16 17.25 -4.47
C VAL A 141 15.65 17.41 -4.24
N SER A 142 16.44 17.19 -5.29
CA SER A 142 17.89 17.37 -5.28
C SER A 142 18.29 18.37 -6.35
N ASP A 143 19.20 19.28 -6.01
CA ASP A 143 19.85 20.17 -6.98
C ASP A 143 21.02 19.48 -7.70
N ALA A 144 21.40 18.28 -7.25
CA ALA A 144 22.56 17.53 -7.76
C ALA A 144 22.17 16.40 -8.71
N LEU A 145 21.00 15.80 -8.52
CA LEU A 145 20.44 14.73 -9.33
C LEU A 145 18.98 15.04 -9.68
N GLN A 146 18.57 14.66 -10.89
CA GLN A 146 17.18 14.77 -11.33
C GLN A 146 16.69 13.45 -11.90
N PHE A 147 15.50 12.99 -11.49
CA PHE A 147 14.85 11.86 -12.16
C PHE A 147 14.45 12.23 -13.59
N LEU A 148 14.82 11.38 -14.54
CA LEU A 148 14.36 11.41 -15.92
C LEU A 148 13.12 10.53 -16.10
N SER A 149 13.08 9.38 -15.43
CA SER A 149 11.96 8.44 -15.49
C SER A 149 11.93 7.55 -14.25
N VAL A 150 10.75 7.37 -13.67
CA VAL A 150 10.48 6.48 -12.54
C VAL A 150 9.13 5.81 -12.80
N PRO A 151 8.99 4.48 -12.64
CA PRO A 151 7.67 3.87 -12.61
C PRO A 151 6.89 4.43 -11.43
N SER A 152 5.82 5.18 -11.69
CA SER A 152 5.00 5.77 -10.63
C SER A 152 3.97 4.78 -10.08
N ILE A 153 3.46 3.89 -10.94
CA ILE A 153 2.48 2.85 -10.60
C ILE A 153 3.04 1.50 -11.03
N VAL A 154 3.07 0.55 -10.10
CA VAL A 154 3.44 -0.86 -10.32
C VAL A 154 2.32 -1.74 -9.80
N ALA A 155 2.09 -2.91 -10.39
CA ALA A 155 1.10 -3.86 -9.85
C ALA A 155 1.76 -4.81 -8.82
N THR A 156 1.04 -5.21 -7.78
CA THR A 156 1.56 -6.14 -6.75
C THR A 156 1.50 -7.60 -7.22
N ASN A 157 0.59 -7.92 -8.15
CA ASN A 157 0.38 -9.26 -8.70
C ASN A 157 1.57 -9.68 -9.58
N THR A 158 2.63 -10.11 -8.93
CA THR A 158 3.95 -10.30 -9.55
C THR A 158 4.06 -11.69 -10.18
N HIS A 159 3.33 -11.86 -11.28
CA HIS A 159 3.88 -12.52 -12.47
C HIS A 159 4.69 -11.53 -13.33
N GLN A 160 5.20 -10.43 -12.76
CA GLN A 160 5.88 -9.38 -13.51
C GLN A 160 7.24 -9.87 -14.02
N GLU A 161 7.22 -10.37 -15.26
CA GLU A 161 8.38 -10.49 -16.15
C GLU A 161 8.82 -9.12 -16.70
N THR A 162 8.22 -8.03 -16.22
CA THR A 162 8.55 -6.68 -16.67
C THR A 162 9.69 -6.12 -15.82
N GLU A 163 10.83 -5.97 -16.46
CA GLU A 163 11.94 -5.22 -15.89
C GLU A 163 11.58 -3.74 -15.75
N ILE A 164 11.77 -3.20 -14.54
CA ILE A 164 11.52 -1.80 -14.27
C ILE A 164 12.79 -0.98 -14.45
N THR A 165 12.65 0.26 -14.89
CA THR A 165 13.77 1.19 -15.14
C THR A 165 13.62 2.45 -14.31
N TYR A 166 14.65 2.78 -13.52
CA TYR A 166 14.83 4.08 -12.88
C TYR A 166 15.90 4.84 -13.63
N ALA A 167 15.57 6.00 -14.17
CA ALA A 167 16.53 6.84 -14.90
C ALA A 167 16.70 8.18 -14.19
N PHE A 168 17.95 8.62 -14.02
CA PHE A 168 18.29 9.93 -13.47
C PHE A 168 19.49 10.54 -14.20
N ALA A 169 19.60 11.86 -14.14
CA ALA A 169 20.73 12.63 -14.64
C ALA A 169 21.41 13.39 -13.50
N ALA A 170 22.71 13.62 -13.64
CA ALA A 170 23.47 14.42 -12.69
C ALA A 170 23.66 15.87 -13.18
N GLU A 171 23.27 16.83 -12.34
CA GLU A 171 23.44 18.26 -12.60
C GLU A 171 24.84 18.78 -12.20
N GLN A 172 25.54 18.00 -11.38
CA GLN A 172 26.92 18.18 -10.98
C GLN A 172 27.60 16.83 -10.77
N ASN A 173 28.92 16.82 -10.54
CA ASN A 173 29.61 15.57 -10.22
C ASN A 173 29.18 15.07 -8.84
N VAL A 174 28.74 13.82 -8.77
CA VAL A 174 28.33 13.15 -7.53
C VAL A 174 28.88 11.75 -7.46
N ARG A 175 29.00 11.23 -6.24
CA ARG A 175 29.22 9.82 -5.97
C ARG A 175 27.92 9.22 -5.48
N VAL A 176 27.25 8.43 -6.30
CA VAL A 176 26.08 7.64 -5.89
C VAL A 176 26.59 6.49 -5.02
N THR A 177 26.11 6.42 -3.80
CA THR A 177 26.57 5.45 -2.80
C THR A 177 25.63 4.27 -2.65
N ASP A 178 24.35 4.47 -2.89
CA ASP A 178 23.33 3.45 -2.68
C ASP A 178 22.07 3.69 -3.52
N PHE A 179 21.37 2.61 -3.85
CA PHE A 179 20.01 2.61 -4.39
C PHE A 179 19.19 1.54 -3.69
N GLN A 180 18.11 1.95 -3.04
CA GLN A 180 17.26 1.04 -2.25
C GLN A 180 15.80 1.53 -2.23
N PHE A 181 14.91 0.67 -1.74
CA PHE A 181 13.59 1.09 -1.30
C PHE A 181 13.58 1.28 0.20
N ASN A 182 12.81 2.24 0.71
CA ASN A 182 12.71 2.46 2.15
C ASN A 182 11.99 1.30 2.88
N ARG A 183 11.06 0.58 2.21
CA ARG A 183 10.43 -0.65 2.72
C ARG A 183 9.79 -1.49 1.61
N PHE A 184 9.41 -2.71 1.97
CA PHE A 184 8.55 -3.66 1.23
C PHE A 184 9.13 -4.32 -0.01
N TRP A 185 9.94 -3.59 -0.78
CA TRP A 185 10.53 -4.08 -2.03
C TRP A 185 12.05 -4.03 -2.02
N LYS A 186 12.64 -4.82 -2.92
CA LYS A 186 14.03 -4.74 -3.34
C LYS A 186 14.13 -5.04 -4.84
N LEU A 187 15.25 -4.69 -5.45
CA LEU A 187 15.55 -5.08 -6.83
C LEU A 187 16.27 -6.43 -6.86
N LYS A 188 15.77 -7.32 -7.71
CA LYS A 188 16.42 -8.55 -8.15
C LYS A 188 17.11 -8.34 -9.50
N ASN A 189 18.29 -8.94 -9.67
CA ASN A 189 19.09 -8.86 -10.89
C ASN A 189 19.32 -7.41 -11.37
N ALA A 190 19.56 -6.50 -10.41
CA ALA A 190 19.74 -5.09 -10.71
C ALA A 190 21.02 -4.85 -11.52
N HIS A 191 20.93 -4.07 -12.59
CA HIS A 191 22.05 -3.71 -13.45
C HIS A 191 22.01 -2.24 -13.88
N LEU A 192 23.16 -1.74 -14.32
CA LEU A 192 23.44 -0.32 -14.51
C LEU A 192 23.77 -0.02 -15.97
N LEU A 193 23.14 1.00 -16.54
CA LEU A 193 23.56 1.61 -17.79
C LEU A 193 23.97 3.06 -17.58
N ILE A 194 25.04 3.48 -18.26
CA ILE A 194 25.46 4.88 -18.32
C ILE A 194 25.41 5.34 -19.77
N ASN A 195 24.61 6.37 -20.04
CA ASN A 195 24.36 6.88 -21.39
C ASN A 195 23.98 5.75 -22.38
N GLY A 196 23.20 4.76 -21.91
CA GLY A 196 22.75 3.60 -22.70
C GLY A 196 23.78 2.47 -22.86
N THR A 197 24.96 2.54 -22.23
CA THR A 197 25.96 1.46 -22.24
C THR A 197 25.87 0.65 -20.95
N GLU A 198 25.76 -0.67 -21.07
CA GLU A 198 25.75 -1.61 -19.94
C GLU A 198 27.09 -1.63 -19.20
N GLU A 199 27.07 -1.34 -17.90
CA GLU A 199 28.24 -1.36 -17.02
C GLU A 199 28.28 -2.64 -16.14
N GLY A 200 27.15 -3.35 -16.01
CA GLY A 200 27.02 -4.60 -15.27
C GLY A 200 26.15 -4.51 -14.01
N ALA A 201 26.30 -5.49 -13.11
CA ALA A 201 25.45 -5.59 -11.92
C ALA A 201 25.61 -4.40 -10.97
N LEU A 202 24.49 -3.84 -10.50
CA LEU A 202 24.45 -2.60 -9.71
C LEU A 202 25.36 -2.67 -8.46
N GLN A 203 25.30 -3.77 -7.72
CA GLN A 203 26.08 -3.95 -6.49
C GLN A 203 27.60 -3.91 -6.71
N ASP A 204 28.07 -4.24 -7.91
CA ASP A 204 29.50 -4.26 -8.24
C ASP A 204 29.98 -2.88 -8.71
N GLN A 205 29.05 -1.97 -9.03
CA GLN A 205 29.32 -0.62 -9.52
C GLN A 205 29.21 0.46 -8.44
N LEU A 206 28.52 0.17 -7.33
CA LEU A 206 28.39 1.11 -6.22
C LEU A 206 29.61 1.05 -5.28
N PRO A 207 30.15 2.20 -4.81
CA PRO A 207 29.73 3.56 -5.11
C PRO A 207 30.16 4.03 -6.51
N LEU A 208 29.21 4.58 -7.27
CA LEU A 208 29.37 5.00 -8.65
C LEU A 208 29.70 6.50 -8.74
N LEU A 209 30.74 6.87 -9.49
CA LEU A 209 31.00 8.27 -9.83
C LEU A 209 30.19 8.66 -11.07
N VAL A 210 29.24 9.58 -10.89
CA VAL A 210 28.41 10.13 -11.97
C VAL A 210 28.86 11.56 -12.24
N LYS A 211 29.33 11.81 -13.45
CA LYS A 211 29.74 13.14 -13.91
C LYS A 211 28.53 13.94 -14.34
N LYS A 212 28.64 15.27 -14.21
CA LYS A 212 27.66 16.22 -14.74
C LYS A 212 27.27 15.88 -16.18
N GLY A 213 25.96 15.81 -16.44
CA GLY A 213 25.38 15.53 -17.74
C GLY A 213 25.31 14.04 -18.12
N GLN A 214 25.84 13.13 -17.30
CA GLN A 214 25.62 11.70 -17.52
C GLN A 214 24.19 11.31 -17.13
N GLN A 215 23.62 10.41 -17.92
CA GLN A 215 22.37 9.73 -17.63
C GLN A 215 22.68 8.33 -17.11
N VAL A 216 22.02 7.96 -16.03
CA VAL A 216 22.16 6.67 -15.39
C VAL A 216 20.81 5.98 -15.38
N GLU A 217 20.77 4.73 -15.82
CA GLU A 217 19.61 3.85 -15.73
C GLU A 217 19.94 2.69 -14.79
N ILE A 218 19.07 2.47 -13.80
CA ILE A 218 19.08 1.28 -12.94
C ILE A 218 17.89 0.43 -13.36
N LYS A 219 18.17 -0.80 -13.81
CA LYS A 219 17.15 -1.75 -14.27
C LYS A 219 17.13 -2.99 -13.40
N GLY A 220 15.96 -3.58 -13.20
CA GLY A 220 15.83 -4.84 -12.48
C GLY A 220 14.36 -5.25 -12.27
N PHE A 221 14.16 -6.36 -11.58
CA PHE A 221 12.83 -6.88 -11.26
C PHE A 221 12.50 -6.58 -9.81
N LEU A 222 11.26 -6.16 -9.53
CA LEU A 222 10.81 -6.00 -8.15
C LEU A 222 10.61 -7.37 -7.50
N GLU A 223 11.05 -7.50 -6.26
CA GLU A 223 10.68 -8.60 -5.40
C GLU A 223 10.39 -8.08 -3.98
N PHE A 224 9.56 -8.81 -3.24
CA PHE A 224 9.25 -8.46 -1.86
C PHE A 224 10.46 -8.65 -0.95
N ASP A 225 10.63 -7.73 -0.01
CA ASP A 225 11.55 -7.88 1.11
C ASP A 225 10.91 -8.79 2.17
N GLY A 226 11.37 -10.05 2.28
CA GLY A 226 10.67 -11.18 2.92
C GLY A 226 10.38 -11.12 4.43
N GLN A 227 10.30 -9.93 5.02
CA GLN A 227 10.03 -9.71 6.45
C GLN A 227 8.53 -9.66 6.79
N MET A 228 7.62 -9.78 5.80
CA MET A 228 6.19 -9.66 6.00
C MET A 228 5.41 -10.71 5.20
N GLU A 229 4.13 -10.91 5.56
CA GLU A 229 3.19 -11.63 4.72
C GLU A 229 2.69 -10.71 3.60
N TYR A 230 2.78 -11.22 2.37
CA TYR A 230 2.43 -10.52 1.14
C TYR A 230 1.32 -11.26 0.40
N SER A 231 0.48 -10.50 -0.30
CA SER A 231 -0.47 -11.03 -1.28
C SER A 231 -0.25 -10.38 -2.65
N ASP A 232 -0.71 -11.05 -3.71
CA ASP A 232 -0.72 -10.49 -5.07
C ASP A 232 -1.58 -9.21 -5.21
N TYR A 233 -2.33 -8.85 -4.17
CA TYR A 233 -3.28 -7.74 -4.18
C TYR A 233 -3.05 -6.76 -3.03
N ASP A 234 -1.81 -6.64 -2.53
CA ASP A 234 -1.48 -5.61 -1.54
C ASP A 234 -1.47 -4.22 -2.17
N GLY A 235 -1.98 -3.22 -1.44
CA GLY A 235 -1.82 -1.81 -1.75
C GLY A 235 -0.55 -1.29 -1.07
N ILE A 236 0.53 -1.14 -1.84
CA ILE A 236 1.87 -0.82 -1.33
C ILE A 236 2.25 0.61 -1.70
N TYR A 237 2.64 1.40 -0.71
CA TYR A 237 3.10 2.77 -0.89
C TYR A 237 4.44 2.94 -0.18
N CYS A 238 5.48 3.19 -0.97
CA CYS A 238 6.83 3.36 -0.46
C CYS A 238 7.66 4.27 -1.38
N ASN A 239 8.96 4.39 -1.13
CA ASN A 239 9.86 5.19 -1.95
C ASN A 239 11.05 4.39 -2.46
N ALA A 240 11.46 4.69 -3.68
CA ALA A 240 12.82 4.44 -4.16
C ALA A 240 13.72 5.62 -3.72
N VAL A 241 14.92 5.31 -3.22
CA VAL A 241 15.86 6.27 -2.64
C VAL A 241 17.24 6.06 -3.26
N ILE A 242 17.76 7.11 -3.88
CA ILE A 242 19.16 7.22 -4.30
C ILE A 242 19.90 8.02 -3.25
N SER A 243 20.93 7.43 -2.64
CA SER A 243 21.84 8.15 -1.74
C SER A 243 23.10 8.54 -2.49
N TYR A 244 23.61 9.75 -2.26
CA TYR A 244 24.80 10.25 -2.92
C TYR A 244 25.57 11.24 -2.04
N THR A 245 26.84 11.47 -2.40
CA THR A 245 27.68 12.54 -1.85
C THR A 245 28.10 13.47 -2.99
N THR A 246 27.98 14.78 -2.79
CA THR A 246 28.40 15.79 -3.76
C THR A 246 29.94 15.90 -3.81
N GLN A 247 30.47 16.53 -4.86
CA GLN A 247 31.90 16.84 -4.96
C GLN A 247 32.45 17.69 -3.79
N HIS A 248 31.58 18.35 -3.02
CA HIS A 248 31.95 19.15 -1.85
C HIS A 248 31.89 18.35 -0.53
N GLY A 249 31.54 17.06 -0.59
CA GLY A 249 31.46 16.18 0.58
C GLY A 249 30.13 16.26 1.32
N GLU A 250 29.09 16.83 0.71
CA GLU A 250 27.75 16.92 1.30
C GLU A 250 26.94 15.69 0.91
N ASP A 251 26.34 15.03 1.90
CA ASP A 251 25.45 13.90 1.67
C ASP A 251 24.04 14.37 1.29
N GLY A 252 23.42 13.66 0.35
CA GLY A 252 22.08 13.95 -0.14
C GLY A 252 21.32 12.69 -0.53
N GLN A 253 20.01 12.88 -0.68
CA GLN A 253 19.10 11.85 -1.18
C GLN A 253 18.26 12.41 -2.31
N LEU A 254 17.87 11.52 -3.23
CA LEU A 254 16.87 11.78 -4.25
C LEU A 254 15.81 10.67 -4.11
N VAL A 255 14.56 11.07 -3.89
CA VAL A 255 13.48 10.16 -3.48
C VAL A 255 12.34 10.19 -4.51
N ALA A 256 11.93 9.02 -4.98
CA ALA A 256 10.74 8.87 -5.82
C ALA A 256 9.67 8.05 -5.10
N LYS A 257 8.41 8.47 -5.23
CA LYS A 257 7.26 7.71 -4.72
C LYS A 257 6.95 6.55 -5.65
N LEU A 258 6.66 5.39 -5.08
CA LEU A 258 6.19 4.21 -5.77
C LEU A 258 4.87 3.76 -5.17
N VAL A 259 3.87 3.57 -6.04
CA VAL A 259 2.52 3.18 -5.64
C VAL A 259 2.16 1.87 -6.31
N SER A 260 1.64 0.95 -5.53
CA SER A 260 0.91 -0.21 -6.03
C SER A 260 -0.51 -0.24 -5.51
N GLN A 261 -1.42 -0.53 -6.43
CA GLN A 261 -2.84 -0.61 -6.15
C GLN A 261 -3.21 -2.07 -5.92
N SER A 262 -4.06 -2.32 -4.93
CA SER A 262 -4.59 -3.66 -4.61
C SER A 262 -5.50 -4.22 -5.71
N VAL A 263 -6.10 -3.33 -6.52
CA VAL A 263 -7.10 -3.67 -7.55
C VAL A 263 -6.91 -2.74 -8.74
N ALA A 264 -6.65 -3.29 -9.92
CA ALA A 264 -6.54 -2.52 -11.16
C ALA A 264 -7.70 -2.79 -12.13
N ASN A 265 -8.43 -3.88 -11.95
CA ASN A 265 -9.53 -4.30 -12.83
C ASN A 265 -10.55 -5.19 -12.10
N ALA A 266 -11.57 -5.66 -12.81
CA ALA A 266 -12.63 -6.51 -12.27
C ALA A 266 -12.18 -7.93 -11.86
N GLU A 267 -11.14 -8.49 -12.48
CA GLU A 267 -10.57 -9.78 -12.11
C GLU A 267 -9.84 -9.68 -10.77
N ASP A 268 -8.99 -8.66 -10.60
CA ASP A 268 -8.35 -8.36 -9.32
C ASP A 268 -9.39 -8.13 -8.21
N ALA A 269 -10.46 -7.40 -8.52
CA ALA A 269 -11.53 -7.14 -7.58
C ALA A 269 -12.23 -8.43 -7.11
N ALA A 270 -12.54 -9.35 -8.03
CA ALA A 270 -13.13 -10.64 -7.69
C ALA A 270 -12.19 -11.47 -6.80
N ALA A 271 -10.89 -11.51 -7.13
CA ALA A 271 -9.89 -12.22 -6.36
C ALA A 271 -9.68 -11.63 -4.94
N VAL A 272 -9.70 -10.30 -4.81
CA VAL A 272 -9.69 -9.62 -3.51
C VAL A 272 -10.93 -9.97 -2.69
N ILE A 273 -12.12 -9.98 -3.31
CA ILE A 273 -13.36 -10.38 -2.63
C ILE A 273 -13.24 -11.82 -2.11
N ASP A 274 -12.78 -12.76 -2.94
CA ASP A 274 -12.60 -14.15 -2.53
C ASP A 274 -11.63 -14.28 -1.35
N ARG A 275 -10.49 -13.58 -1.41
CA ARG A 275 -9.49 -13.58 -0.33
C ARG A 275 -10.02 -13.03 0.99
N ILE A 276 -10.83 -11.97 0.96
CA ILE A 276 -11.41 -11.41 2.20
C ILE A 276 -12.43 -12.38 2.82
N LEU A 277 -13.08 -13.20 1.99
CA LEU A 277 -14.16 -14.10 2.40
C LEU A 277 -13.70 -15.51 2.85
N THR A 278 -12.42 -15.84 2.67
CA THR A 278 -11.77 -17.10 3.09
C THR A 278 -11.12 -16.98 4.46
#